data_AF-A0A7T0JNF4-F1
#
_entry.id   AF-A0A7T0JNF4-F1
#
_cell.length_a   1.000
_cell.length_b   1.000
_cell.length_c   1.000
_cell.angle_alpha   90.00
_cell.angle_beta   90.00
_cell.angle_gamma   90.00
#
_symmetry.space_group_name_H-M   'P 1'
#
loop_
_entity.id
_entity.type
_entity.pdbx_description
1 polymer ?
#
loop_
_entity_poly.entity_id
_entity_poly.type
_entity_poly.pdbx_seq_one_letter_code
_entity_poly.pdbx_strand_id
1 'polypeptide(L)' 'MIKKISVSDLRPGMYIHDLNCSWMNHPFMSNRFVLEYARDIEKMIECGITQVYIDTSLGVDVGHAPGDGGVRL' A
#
# COMPACT_ATOMS: atom_id res chain seq x y z
N MET A 1 0.48 8.70 -9.88
CA MET A 1 1.53 9.60 -9.35
C MET A 1 2.24 8.84 -8.26
N ILE A 2 3.57 8.87 -8.23
CA ILE A 2 4.34 8.12 -7.23
C ILE A 2 4.49 8.96 -5.96
N LYS A 3 4.05 8.41 -4.82
CA LYS A 3 4.18 9.02 -3.49
C LYS A 3 4.89 8.08 -2.53
N LYS A 4 5.80 8.60 -1.71
CA LYS A 4 6.40 7.87 -0.59
C LYS A 4 5.53 8.03 0.64
N ILE A 5 5.10 6.93 1.25
CA ILE A 5 4.30 6.92 2.48
C ILE A 5 4.86 5.93 3.50
N SER A 6 4.47 6.07 4.76
CA SER A 6 4.81 5.11 5.81
C SER A 6 4.01 3.83 5.61
N VAL A 7 4.58 2.68 5.98
CA VAL A 7 3.86 1.39 5.97
C VAL A 7 2.60 1.45 6.85
N SER A 8 2.61 2.25 7.92
CA SER A 8 1.48 2.46 8.82
C SER A 8 0.31 3.22 8.18
N ASP A 9 0.55 3.94 7.09
CA ASP A 9 -0.47 4.66 6.33
C ASP A 9 -1.10 3.81 5.22
N LEU A 10 -0.56 2.59 4.97
CA LEU A 10 -1.06 1.69 3.95
C LEU A 10 -2.46 1.17 4.27
N ARG A 11 -3.25 0.97 3.22
CA ARG A 11 -4.58 0.40 3.31
C ARG A 11 -4.84 -0.55 2.14
N PRO A 12 -5.70 -1.57 2.32
CA PRO A 12 -6.24 -2.35 1.21
C PRO A 12 -6.77 -1.46 0.08
N GLY A 13 -6.41 -1.79 -1.16
CA GLY A 13 -6.73 -1.03 -2.36
C GLY A 13 -5.64 -0.07 -2.84
N MET A 14 -4.57 0.15 -2.07
CA MET A 14 -3.41 0.95 -2.53
C MET A 14 -2.54 0.16 -3.52
N TYR A 15 -2.04 0.82 -4.55
CA TYR A 15 -1.08 0.21 -5.48
C TYR A 15 0.34 0.47 -5.00
N ILE A 16 1.08 -0.58 -4.63
CA ILE A 16 2.51 -0.50 -4.31
C ILE A 16 3.29 -0.36 -5.61
N HIS A 17 4.08 0.69 -5.73
CA HIS A 17 5.01 0.91 -6.84
C HIS A 17 6.40 0.36 -6.53
N ASP A 18 6.90 0.57 -5.30
CA ASP A 18 8.19 0.05 -4.85
C ASP A 18 8.25 -0.05 -3.31
N LEU A 19 8.89 -1.09 -2.79
CA LEU A 19 8.98 -1.36 -1.35
C LEU A 19 10.12 -0.60 -0.64
N ASN A 20 10.96 0.14 -1.38
CA ASN A 20 12.12 0.88 -0.87
C ASN A 20 13.10 0.03 -0.02
N CYS A 21 13.18 -1.28 -0.26
CA CYS A 21 14.03 -2.19 0.49
C CYS A 21 14.86 -3.09 -0.43
N SER A 22 16.10 -3.42 -0.01
CA SER A 22 16.97 -4.35 -0.71
C SER A 22 16.37 -5.76 -0.65
N TRP A 23 15.67 -6.12 -1.71
CA TRP A 23 14.98 -7.39 -1.90
C TRP A 23 15.98 -8.55 -1.85
N MET A 24 16.11 -9.20 -0.68
CA MET A 24 16.97 -10.40 -0.59
C MET A 24 16.30 -11.62 0.06
N ASN A 25 15.13 -11.52 0.71
CA ASN A 25 14.51 -12.73 1.26
C ASN A 25 13.02 -12.56 1.66
N HIS A 26 12.11 -12.32 0.71
CA HIS A 26 10.68 -12.14 1.05
C HIS A 26 9.75 -13.01 0.20
N PRO A 27 8.68 -13.60 0.78
CA PRO A 27 7.65 -14.38 0.07
C PRO A 27 6.81 -13.63 -0.98
N PHE A 28 7.13 -12.38 -1.34
CA PHE A 28 6.39 -11.62 -2.35
C PHE A 28 7.05 -11.75 -3.72
N MET A 29 6.23 -12.09 -4.73
CA MET A 29 6.69 -12.38 -6.08
C MET A 29 7.02 -11.12 -6.91
N SER A 30 6.68 -9.92 -6.42
CA SER A 30 6.84 -8.64 -7.15
C SER A 30 6.87 -7.42 -6.22
N ASN A 31 7.69 -6.41 -6.57
CA ASN A 31 7.70 -5.09 -5.91
C ASN A 31 6.51 -4.19 -6.29
N ARG A 32 5.77 -4.56 -7.32
CA ARG A 32 4.60 -3.83 -7.83
C ARG A 32 3.36 -4.69 -7.74
N PHE A 33 2.42 -4.32 -6.88
CA PHE A 33 1.18 -5.07 -6.67
C PHE A 33 0.13 -4.19 -6.01
N VAL A 34 -1.15 -4.56 -6.16
CA VAL A 34 -2.24 -3.96 -5.37
C VAL A 34 -2.24 -4.62 -4.01
N LEU A 35 -2.23 -3.82 -2.95
CA LEU A 35 -2.34 -4.32 -1.59
C LEU A 35 -3.79 -4.74 -1.34
N GLU A 36 -4.07 -6.04 -1.36
CA GLU A 36 -5.45 -6.55 -1.24
C GLU A 36 -5.90 -6.75 0.21
N TYR A 37 -4.96 -7.07 1.12
CA TYR A 37 -5.28 -7.47 2.49
C TYR A 37 -4.38 -6.79 3.51
N ALA A 38 -4.95 -6.47 4.68
CA ALA A 38 -4.20 -5.88 5.79
C ALA A 38 -3.07 -6.80 6.30
N ARG A 39 -3.24 -8.12 6.21
CA ARG A 39 -2.21 -9.12 6.57
C ARG A 39 -0.91 -8.93 5.79
N ASP A 40 -0.99 -8.40 4.57
CA ASP A 40 0.21 -8.19 3.75
C ASP A 40 0.97 -6.94 4.23
N ILE A 41 0.30 -5.96 4.83
CA ILE A 41 0.92 -4.84 5.54
C ILE A 41 1.69 -5.35 6.77
N GLU A 42 1.09 -6.26 7.54
CA GLU A 42 1.75 -6.85 8.71
C GLU A 42 3.06 -7.54 8.33
N LYS A 43 3.05 -8.36 7.27
CA LYS A 43 4.26 -9.01 6.75
C LYS A 43 5.34 -8.00 6.33
N MET A 44 4.94 -6.86 5.74
CA MET A 44 5.88 -5.79 5.37
C MET A 44 6.54 -5.21 6.62
N ILE A 45 5.76 -4.96 7.67
CA ILE A 45 6.27 -4.47 8.97
C ILE A 45 7.21 -5.51 9.60
N GLU A 46 6.83 -6.78 9.62
CA GLU A 46 7.63 -7.87 10.19
C GLU A 46 9.01 -8.01 9.52
N CYS A 47 9.11 -7.64 8.24
CA CYS A 47 10.38 -7.66 7.52
C CYS A 47 11.13 -6.33 7.56
N GLY A 48 10.71 -5.40 8.42
CA GLY A 48 11.40 -4.14 8.66
C GLY A 48 11.15 -3.07 7.60
N ILE A 49 10.14 -3.24 6.75
CA ILE A 49 9.75 -2.22 5.79
C ILE A 49 9.04 -1.09 6.55
N THR A 50 9.64 0.10 6.53
CA THR A 50 9.09 1.28 7.22
C THR A 50 8.41 2.25 6.27
N GLN A 51 8.88 2.32 5.03
CA GLN A 51 8.39 3.25 4.02
C GLN A 51 8.29 2.56 2.66
N VAL A 52 7.26 2.91 1.89
CA VAL A 52 7.04 2.39 0.54
C VAL A 52 6.63 3.50 -0.41
N TYR A 53 6.76 3.24 -1.70
CA TYR A 53 6.21 4.07 -2.76
C TYR A 53 4.91 3.48 -3.26
N ILE A 54 3.86 4.28 -3.30
CA ILE A 54 2.56 3.93 -3.89
C ILE A 54 2.32 4.71 -5.18
N ASP A 55 1.55 4.12 -6.10
CA ASP A 55 1.02 4.82 -7.27
C ASP A 55 -0.46 5.16 -7.07
N THR A 56 -0.73 6.43 -6.79
CA THR A 56 -2.08 6.94 -6.55
C THR A 56 -2.90 7.12 -7.82
N SER A 57 -2.30 6.90 -9.00
CA SER A 57 -3.04 6.83 -10.27
C SER A 57 -3.56 5.43 -10.56
N LEU A 58 -3.06 4.40 -9.86
CA LEU A 58 -3.43 2.99 -10.06
C LEU A 58 -4.16 2.37 -8.86
N GLY A 59 -4.26 3.08 -7.73
CA GLY A 59 -4.91 2.59 -6.52
C GLY A 59 -5.42 3.72 -5.61
N VAL A 60 -6.00 3.32 -4.49
CA VAL A 60 -6.56 4.25 -3.48
C VAL A 60 -5.45 5.17 -2.94
N ASP A 61 -5.73 6.48 -2.84
CA ASP A 61 -4.80 7.46 -2.27
C ASP A 61 -4.96 7.54 -0.74
N VAL A 62 -3.87 7.88 -0.04
CA VAL A 62 -3.79 7.99 1.42
C VAL A 62 -4.70 9.07 2.05
N GLY A 63 -5.42 9.86 1.25
CA GLY A 63 -6.44 10.81 1.71
C GLY A 63 -7.88 10.49 1.31
N HIS A 64 -8.12 9.40 0.57
CA HIS A 64 -9.46 9.04 0.10
C HIS A 64 -9.94 7.78 0.81
N ALA A 65 -10.39 7.94 2.06
CA ALA A 65 -11.38 7.00 2.58
C ALA A 65 -12.61 7.14 1.66
N PRO A 66 -13.13 6.05 1.06
CA PRO A 66 -14.48 6.07 0.52
C PRO A 66 -15.47 6.12 1.70
N GLY A 67 -15.60 7.28 2.33
CA GLY A 67 -16.82 7.70 3.01
C GLY A 67 -17.27 8.90 2.20
N ASP A 68 -18.31 8.82 1.39
CA ASP A 68 -19.66 8.79 1.90
C ASP A 68 -20.60 8.39 0.76
N GLY A 69 -21.02 7.12 0.76
CA GLY A 69 -22.07 6.61 -0.13
C GLY A 69 -23.46 6.63 0.52
N GLY A 70 -23.67 7.44 1.56
CA GLY A 70 -25.00 7.73 2.10
C GLY A 70 -25.11 9.24 2.25
N VAL A 71 -25.89 9.98 1.49
CA VAL A 71 -27.31 9.81 1.17
C VAL A 71 -27.63 10.81 0.04
N ARG A 72 -28.58 10.58 -0.87
CA ARG A 72 -29.99 11.02 -0.75
C ARG A 72 -30.72 10.71 -2.07
N LEU A 73 -31.78 9.90 -2.01
CA LEU A 73 -33.14 10.18 -2.51
C LEU A 73 -34.11 9.28 -1.76
#